data_AF-A0A562WGB1-F1
#
_entry.id   AF-A0A562WGB1-F1
#
_cell.length_a   1.000
_cell.length_b   1.000
_cell.length_c   1.000
_cell.angle_alpha   90.00
_cell.angle_beta   90.00
_cell.angle_gamma   90.00
#
_symmetry.space_group_name_H-M   'P 1'
#
loop_
_entity.id
_entity.type
_entity.pdbx_description
1 polymer ?
#
loop_
_entity_poly.entity_id
_entity_poly.type
_entity_poly.pdbx_seq_one_letter_code
_entity_poly.pdbx_strand_id
1 'polypeptide(L)'
;MSDEVRTFVIEQLTDMNYDVEDIDDDTTLGPAGVDLESLALADLAVRVEDHYGLKFADDENEKLALMTVGEFTRMVADRVSAKATSDVA
;
A
#
# COMPACT_ATOMS: atom_id res chain seq x y z
N MET A 1 4.20 -10.70 -7.07
CA MET A 1 4.62 -9.43 -6.45
C MET A 1 3.39 -8.57 -6.14
N SER A 2 2.61 -8.07 -7.11
CA SER A 2 1.41 -7.26 -6.81
C SER A 2 0.35 -7.96 -5.95
N ASP A 3 0.12 -9.25 -6.18
CA ASP A 3 -0.83 -10.07 -5.40
C ASP A 3 -0.43 -10.23 -3.91
N GLU A 4 0.88 -10.35 -3.67
CA GLU A 4 1.45 -10.48 -2.32
C GLU A 4 1.35 -9.15 -1.57
N VAL A 5 1.64 -8.03 -2.25
CA VAL A 5 1.43 -6.70 -1.66
C VAL A 5 -0.04 -6.47 -1.37
N ARG A 6 -0.95 -6.85 -2.28
CA ARG A 6 -2.40 -6.73 -2.07
C ARG A 6 -2.83 -7.50 -0.84
N THR A 7 -2.39 -8.74 -0.71
CA THR A 7 -2.67 -9.57 0.47
C THR A 7 -2.16 -8.89 1.74
N PHE A 8 -0.91 -8.41 1.73
CA PHE A 8 -0.34 -7.72 2.88
C PHE A 8 -1.15 -6.48 3.29
N VAL A 9 -1.54 -5.64 2.32
CA VAL A 9 -2.35 -4.44 2.57
C VAL A 9 -3.69 -4.82 3.19
N ILE A 10 -4.37 -5.82 2.64
CA ILE A 10 -5.64 -6.34 3.16
C ILE A 10 -5.47 -6.89 4.59
N GLU A 11 -4.37 -7.59 4.88
CA GLU A 11 -4.07 -8.08 6.23
C GLU A 11 -3.86 -6.92 7.21
N GLN A 12 -3.13 -5.86 6.81
CA GLN A 12 -2.93 -4.68 7.67
C GLN A 12 -4.25 -3.95 7.93
N LEU A 13 -5.08 -3.80 6.90
CA LEU A 13 -6.41 -3.22 7.03
C LEU A 13 -7.29 -4.02 8.01
N THR A 14 -7.27 -5.36 7.87
CA THR A 14 -8.00 -6.26 8.77
C THR A 14 -7.51 -6.15 10.21
N ASP A 15 -6.19 -6.09 10.43
CA ASP A 15 -5.55 -5.89 11.74
C ASP A 15 -5.97 -4.55 12.39
N MET A 16 -6.17 -3.54 11.55
CA MET A 16 -6.67 -2.21 11.93
C MET A 16 -8.20 -2.15 12.06
N ASN A 17 -8.91 -3.29 11.96
CA ASN A 17 -10.36 -3.41 12.04
C ASN A 17 -11.12 -2.64 10.94
N TYR A 18 -10.54 -2.58 9.73
CA TYR A 18 -11.21 -2.12 8.51
C TYR A 18 -11.93 -3.28 7.82
N ASP A 19 -13.02 -2.95 7.14
CA ASP A 19 -13.76 -3.90 6.31
C ASP A 19 -13.06 -4.04 4.96
N VAL A 20 -12.58 -5.26 4.68
CA VAL A 20 -11.81 -5.59 3.49
C VAL A 20 -12.54 -6.53 2.53
N GLU A 21 -13.76 -6.95 2.87
CA GLU A 21 -14.48 -7.98 2.12
C GLU A 21 -14.90 -7.51 0.71
N ASP A 22 -15.11 -6.20 0.54
CA ASP A 22 -15.48 -5.55 -0.73
C ASP A 22 -14.35 -4.68 -1.31
N ILE A 23 -13.09 -4.87 -0.87
CA ILE A 23 -11.95 -4.11 -1.41
C ILE A 23 -11.41 -4.78 -2.68
N ASP A 24 -11.51 -4.05 -3.78
CA ASP A 24 -10.93 -4.42 -5.07
C ASP A 24 -9.85 -3.45 -5.54
N ASP A 25 -9.17 -3.81 -6.63
CA ASP A 25 -8.09 -3.01 -7.21
C ASP A 25 -8.54 -1.61 -7.68
N ASP A 26 -9.85 -1.44 -7.93
CA ASP A 26 -10.49 -0.16 -8.28
C ASP A 26 -10.91 0.67 -7.05
N THR A 27 -10.82 0.11 -5.83
CA THR A 27 -11.18 0.82 -4.59
C THR A 27 -10.10 1.83 -4.22
N THR A 28 -10.48 3.08 -3.92
CA THR A 28 -9.56 4.14 -3.48
C THR A 28 -9.09 3.91 -2.05
N LEU A 29 -7.80 4.15 -1.76
CA LEU A 29 -7.26 4.01 -0.40
C LEU A 29 -7.78 5.08 0.56
N GLY A 30 -8.02 6.30 0.08
CA GLY A 30 -8.49 7.41 0.91
C GLY A 30 -9.97 7.34 1.33
N PRO A 31 -10.52 8.47 1.82
CA PRO A 31 -11.90 8.58 2.32
C PRO A 31 -13.00 8.23 1.30
N ALA A 32 -12.66 8.15 0.02
CA ALA A 32 -13.60 7.80 -1.04
C ALA A 32 -13.79 6.27 -1.23
N GLY A 33 -12.94 5.43 -0.62
CA GLY A 33 -13.01 3.98 -0.74
C GLY A 33 -12.86 3.28 0.60
N VAL A 34 -11.63 2.84 0.93
CA VAL A 34 -11.30 2.12 2.19
C VAL A 34 -11.46 2.99 3.44
N ASP A 35 -11.59 4.31 3.26
CA ASP A 35 -11.71 5.28 4.34
C ASP A 35 -10.49 5.32 5.26
N LEU A 36 -9.29 5.22 4.67
CA LEU A 36 -8.05 5.42 5.41
C LEU A 36 -7.91 6.89 5.78
N GLU A 37 -7.98 7.16 7.07
CA GLU A 37 -7.58 8.43 7.64
C GLU A 37 -6.07 8.65 7.40
N SER A 38 -5.63 9.92 7.40
CA SER A 38 -4.21 10.27 7.19
C SER A 38 -3.27 9.53 8.15
N LEU A 39 -3.71 9.22 9.37
CA LEU A 39 -2.96 8.42 10.33
C LEU A 39 -2.85 6.95 9.90
N ALA A 40 -3.97 6.35 9.50
CA ALA A 40 -4.04 4.96 9.09
C ALA A 40 -3.23 4.70 7.80
N LEU A 41 -3.30 5.65 6.86
CA LEU A 41 -2.51 5.62 5.63
C LEU A 41 -1.01 5.74 5.91
N ALA A 42 -0.61 6.64 6.83
CA ALA A 42 0.79 6.78 7.23
C ALA A 42 1.30 5.51 7.94
N ASP A 43 0.49 4.90 8.82
CA ASP A 43 0.85 3.64 9.47
C ASP A 43 1.00 2.50 8.46
N LEU A 44 0.05 2.35 7.53
CA LEU A 44 0.11 1.39 6.44
C LEU A 44 1.38 1.58 5.58
N ALA A 45 1.68 2.84 5.20
CA ALA A 45 2.87 3.17 4.43
C ALA A 45 4.15 2.75 5.17
N VAL A 46 4.27 3.07 6.46
CA VAL A 46 5.42 2.69 7.30
C VAL A 46 5.55 1.17 7.42
N ARG A 47 4.43 0.44 7.59
CA ARG A 47 4.46 -1.04 7.65
C ARG A 47 4.91 -1.66 6.33
N VAL A 48 4.45 -1.12 5.20
CA VAL A 48 4.89 -1.56 3.86
C VAL A 48 6.37 -1.21 3.64
N GLU A 49 6.81 -0.02 4.04
CA GLU A 49 8.22 0.39 3.99
C GLU A 49 9.12 -0.55 4.80
N ASP A 50 8.73 -0.89 6.03
CA ASP A 50 9.51 -1.78 6.89
C ASP A 50 9.54 -3.21 6.36
N HIS A 51 8.39 -3.75 5.94
CA HIS A 51 8.28 -5.12 5.44
C HIS A 51 9.07 -5.35 4.14
N TYR A 52 8.99 -4.42 3.20
CA TYR A 52 9.66 -4.52 1.90
C TYR A 52 11.01 -3.78 1.84
N GLY A 53 11.35 -3.04 2.90
CA GLY A 53 12.50 -2.13 2.96
C GLY A 53 12.41 -1.03 1.90
N LEU A 54 11.23 -0.47 1.67
CA LEU A 54 10.99 0.65 0.77
C LEU A 54 11.04 2.00 1.53
N LYS A 55 11.06 3.09 0.77
CA LYS A 55 10.96 4.46 1.28
C LYS A 55 9.93 5.22 0.44
N PHE A 56 8.82 5.63 1.04
CA PHE A 56 7.88 6.59 0.47
C PHE A 56 8.26 8.00 0.94
N ALA A 57 8.14 8.98 0.05
CA ALA A 57 8.26 10.38 0.47
C ALA A 57 6.96 10.86 1.10
N ASP A 58 7.02 11.90 1.94
CA ASP A 58 5.82 12.56 2.49
C ASP A 58 4.87 13.02 1.36
N ASP A 59 5.40 13.55 0.26
CA ASP A 59 4.63 13.92 -0.94
C ASP A 59 3.97 12.71 -1.64
N GLU A 60 4.43 11.48 -1.37
CA GLU A 60 3.79 10.27 -1.88
C GLU A 60 2.62 9.86 -1.01
N ASN A 61 2.67 10.02 0.31
CA ASN A 61 1.56 9.67 1.20
C ASN A 61 0.27 10.41 0.82
N GLU A 62 0.36 11.70 0.48
CA GLU A 62 -0.80 12.45 -0.03
C GLU A 62 -1.34 11.89 -1.35
N LYS A 63 -0.46 11.36 -2.21
CA LYS A 63 -0.85 10.72 -3.47
C LYS A 63 -1.42 9.33 -3.25
N LEU A 64 -0.93 8.57 -2.26
CA LEU A 64 -1.45 7.26 -1.92
C LEU A 64 -2.94 7.34 -1.60
N ALA A 65 -3.38 8.40 -0.91
CA ALA A 65 -4.80 8.64 -0.61
C ALA A 65 -5.66 8.88 -1.87
N LEU A 66 -5.05 9.37 -2.95
CA LEU A 66 -5.70 9.68 -4.23
C LEU A 66 -5.69 8.49 -5.20
N MET A 67 -4.93 7.43 -4.88
CA MET A 67 -4.75 6.25 -5.74
C MET A 67 -5.65 5.10 -5.30
N THR A 68 -5.89 4.16 -6.22
CA THR A 68 -6.58 2.92 -5.90
C THR A 68 -5.66 1.88 -5.25
N VAL A 69 -6.24 0.90 -4.58
CA VAL A 69 -5.53 -0.24 -3.99
C VAL A 69 -4.72 -0.97 -5.06
N GLY A 70 -5.26 -1.12 -6.27
CA GLY A 70 -4.55 -1.72 -7.41
C GLY A 70 -3.35 -0.89 -7.87
N GLU A 71 -3.51 0.44 -7.92
CA GLU A 71 -2.41 1.35 -8.27
C GLU A 71 -1.31 1.33 -7.21
N PHE A 72 -1.67 1.34 -5.93
CA PHE A 72 -0.74 1.28 -4.82
C PHE A 72 0.02 -0.05 -4.79
N THR A 73 -0.68 -1.17 -4.84
CA THR A 73 -0.07 -2.51 -4.83
C THR A 73 0.84 -2.73 -6.02
N ARG A 74 0.47 -2.24 -7.21
CA ARG A 74 1.35 -2.23 -8.39
C ARG A 74 2.58 -1.37 -8.17
N MET A 75 2.41 -0.16 -7.62
CA MET A 75 3.52 0.76 -7.34
C MET A 75 4.55 0.14 -6.37
N VAL A 76 4.08 -0.46 -5.29
CA VAL A 76 4.92 -1.16 -4.31
C VAL A 76 5.61 -2.34 -4.97
N ALA A 77 4.87 -3.20 -5.68
CA ALA A 77 5.43 -4.38 -6.34
C ALA A 77 6.52 -4.03 -7.37
N ASP A 78 6.34 -2.95 -8.12
CA ASP A 78 7.33 -2.45 -9.06
C ASP A 78 8.62 -2.02 -8.33
N ARG A 79 8.48 -1.26 -7.23
CA ARG A 79 9.62 -0.86 -6.37
C ARG A 79 10.33 -2.05 -5.74
N VAL A 80 9.60 -3.03 -5.22
CA VAL A 80 10.16 -4.27 -4.66
C VAL A 80 10.95 -5.02 -5.73
N SER A 81 10.38 -5.15 -6.92
CA SER A 81 11.03 -5.83 -8.05
C SER A 81 12.29 -5.08 -8.53
N ALA A 82 12.23 -3.75 -8.59
CA ALA A 82 13.36 -2.90 -8.95
C ALA A 82 14.49 -2.97 -7.91
N LYS A 83 14.15 -2.91 -6.62
CA LYS A 83 15.13 -3.04 -5.53
C LYS A 83 15.76 -4.43 -5.49
N ALA A 84 14.96 -5.49 -5.65
CA ALA A 84 15.46 -6.87 -5.71
C ALA A 84 16.45 -7.09 -6.86
N THR A 85 16.29 -6.37 -7.97
CA THR A 85 17.23 -6.42 -9.11
C THR A 85 18.53 -5.65 -8.82
N SER A 86 18.49 -4.59 -8.02
CA SER A 86 19.65 -3.75 -7.70
C SER A 86 20.56 -4.31 -6.59
N ASP A 87 20.05 -5.24 -5.76
CA ASP A 87 20.84 -5.93 -4.71
C ASP A 87 21.68 -7.10 -5.26
N VAL A 88 21.42 -7.51 -6.51
CA VAL A 88 22.07 -8.66 -7.17
C VAL A 88 23.18 -8.23 -8.16
N ALA A 89 23.55 -6.94 -8.20
CA ALA A 89 24.53 -6.38 -9.14
C ALA A 89 25.93 -6.16 -8.53
#